data_AF-A0A7Y1YB04-F1
#
_entry.id   AF-A0A7Y1YB04-F1
#
_cell.length_a   1.000
_cell.length_b   1.000
_cell.length_c   1.000
_cell.angle_alpha   90.00
_cell.angle_beta   90.00
_cell.angle_gamma   90.00
#
_symmetry.space_group_name_H-M   'P 1'
#
loop_
_entity.id
_entity.type
_entity.pdbx_description
1 polymer ?
#
loop_
_entity_poly.entity_id
_entity_poly.type
_entity_poly.pdbx_seq_one_letter_code
_entity_poly.pdbx_strand_id
1 'polypeptide(L)'
;MGSLKTNHNAVERYQGLFDVFANRLNGQRDTRFFHLREKAMRSFCEIGFPDRKDEDYKYTNLTQLLSVPFQTLPTNNAQSTGDVGILEESHKIYFLNGKLNETKSDLGQLPDQVQIMTIEQALQDAFLAEKVAETLQNISEEKVSAFTLLSVAFA
;
A
#
# COMPACT_ATOMS: atom_id res chain seq x y z
N MET A 1 -0.98 -17.70 -24.98
CA MET A 1 -1.00 -16.32 -25.51
C MET A 1 -1.79 -15.32 -24.65
N GLY A 2 -2.98 -15.67 -24.12
CA GLY A 2 -3.84 -14.72 -23.37
C GLY A 2 -3.26 -14.19 -22.05
N SER A 3 -2.68 -15.06 -21.22
CA SER A 3 -2.19 -14.69 -19.88
C SER A 3 -1.09 -13.62 -19.88
N LEU A 4 -0.17 -13.66 -20.84
CA LEU A 4 0.92 -12.67 -20.97
C LEU A 4 0.39 -11.28 -21.35
N LYS A 5 -0.59 -11.21 -22.27
CA LYS A 5 -1.23 -9.94 -22.64
C LYS A 5 -2.03 -9.34 -21.49
N THR A 6 -2.77 -10.17 -20.74
CA THR A 6 -3.53 -9.72 -19.57
C THR A 6 -2.62 -9.17 -18.47
N ASN A 7 -1.48 -9.82 -18.23
CA ASN A 7 -0.50 -9.36 -17.25
C ASN A 7 0.10 -8.00 -17.65
N HIS A 8 0.57 -7.89 -18.89
CA HIS A 8 1.10 -6.63 -19.43
C HIS A 8 0.10 -5.47 -19.30
N ASN A 9 -1.15 -5.68 -19.73
CA ASN A 9 -2.21 -4.67 -19.61
C ASN A 9 -2.52 -4.29 -18.15
N ALA A 10 -2.36 -5.23 -17.21
CA ALA A 10 -2.55 -4.95 -15.79
C ALA A 10 -1.37 -4.13 -15.23
N VAL A 11 -0.13 -4.47 -15.60
CA VAL A 11 1.07 -3.71 -15.20
C VAL A 11 0.98 -2.26 -15.67
N GLU A 12 0.68 -2.03 -16.95
CA GLU A 12 0.50 -0.68 -17.51
C GLU A 12 -0.60 0.11 -16.78
N ARG A 13 -1.70 -0.56 -16.41
CA ARG A 13 -2.79 0.05 -15.64
C ARG A 13 -2.31 0.52 -14.27
N TYR A 14 -1.61 -0.33 -13.52
CA TYR A 14 -1.13 0.03 -12.19
C TYR A 14 -0.05 1.11 -12.24
N GLN A 15 0.80 1.13 -13.28
CA GLN A 15 1.73 2.22 -13.53
C GLN A 15 0.98 3.56 -13.73
N GLY A 16 -0.04 3.58 -14.60
CA GLY A 16 -0.84 4.79 -14.81
C GLY A 16 -1.60 5.26 -13.55
N LEU A 17 -2.09 4.32 -12.72
CA LEU A 17 -2.68 4.65 -11.42
C LEU A 17 -1.64 5.27 -10.47
N PHE A 18 -0.41 4.77 -10.49
CA PHE A 18 0.68 5.30 -9.68
C PHE A 18 1.09 6.70 -10.14
N ASP A 19 1.14 6.98 -11.45
CA ASP A 19 1.44 8.32 -11.96
C ASP A 19 0.40 9.34 -11.46
N VAL A 20 -0.88 8.99 -11.49
CA VAL A 20 -1.96 9.85 -10.94
C VAL A 20 -1.79 10.04 -9.44
N PHE A 21 -1.44 8.99 -8.70
CA PHE A 21 -1.19 9.03 -7.27
C PHE A 21 0.01 9.92 -6.91
N ALA A 22 1.17 9.69 -7.55
CA ALA A 22 2.42 10.41 -7.32
C ALA A 22 2.31 11.91 -7.67
N ASN A 23 1.51 12.27 -8.67
CA ASN A 23 1.21 13.67 -9.00
C ASN A 23 0.39 14.39 -7.91
N ARG A 24 -0.33 13.67 -7.04
CA ARG A 24 -1.01 14.28 -5.89
C ARG A 24 -0.08 14.54 -4.71
N LEU A 25 1.12 13.93 -4.71
CA LEU A 25 2.12 14.02 -3.65
C LEU A 25 3.23 15.06 -3.93
N ASN A 26 3.00 16.03 -4.83
CA ASN A 26 4.02 16.95 -5.35
C ASN A 26 4.92 17.65 -4.31
N GLY A 27 4.47 17.80 -3.05
CA GLY A 27 5.27 18.37 -1.96
C GLY A 27 6.30 17.42 -1.31
N GLN A 28 6.35 16.13 -1.69
CA GLN A 28 7.20 15.10 -1.05
C GLN A 28 8.19 14.43 -2.02
N ARG A 29 8.32 14.91 -3.26
CA ARG A 29 9.07 14.22 -4.33
C ARG A 29 10.56 14.03 -4.06
N ASP A 30 11.16 14.91 -3.28
CA ASP A 30 12.58 14.84 -2.94
C ASP A 30 12.85 14.01 -1.65
N THR A 31 11.80 13.41 -1.07
CA THR A 31 11.96 12.60 0.14
C THR A 31 12.44 11.19 -0.20
N ARG A 32 13.28 10.60 0.66
CA ARG A 32 13.68 9.18 0.56
C ARG A 32 12.45 8.27 0.51
N PHE A 33 11.42 8.61 1.26
CA PHE A 33 10.15 7.89 1.28
C PHE A 33 9.48 7.84 -0.11
N PHE A 34 9.43 8.96 -0.82
CA PHE A 34 8.90 9.00 -2.19
C PHE A 34 9.75 8.17 -3.15
N HIS A 35 11.07 8.26 -3.08
CA HIS A 35 11.96 7.45 -3.93
C HIS A 35 11.81 5.94 -3.70
N LEU A 36 11.51 5.50 -2.47
CA LEU A 36 11.20 4.10 -2.19
C LEU A 36 9.94 3.64 -2.91
N ARG A 37 8.91 4.49 -2.99
CA ARG A 37 7.67 4.19 -3.74
C ARG A 37 7.94 4.08 -5.23
N GLU A 38 8.71 5.00 -5.80
CA GLU A 38 9.11 4.94 -7.20
C GLU A 38 9.94 3.69 -7.52
N LYS A 39 10.90 3.36 -6.65
CA LYS A 39 11.69 2.13 -6.77
C LYS A 39 10.78 0.91 -6.74
N ALA A 40 9.84 0.84 -5.81
CA ALA A 40 8.91 -0.28 -5.70
C ALA A 40 8.01 -0.41 -6.94
N MET A 41 7.47 0.70 -7.46
CA MET A 41 6.67 0.69 -8.69
C MET A 41 7.49 0.25 -9.91
N ARG A 42 8.73 0.74 -10.05
CA ARG A 42 9.63 0.31 -11.13
C ARG A 42 9.94 -1.18 -11.04
N SER A 43 10.30 -1.68 -9.87
CA SER A 43 10.54 -3.11 -9.65
C SER A 43 9.28 -3.94 -9.94
N PHE A 44 8.09 -3.45 -9.57
CA PHE A 44 6.83 -4.11 -9.93
C PHE A 44 6.65 -4.17 -11.46
N CYS A 45 6.94 -3.09 -12.18
CA CYS A 45 6.83 -3.09 -13.64
C CYS A 45 7.81 -4.05 -14.32
N GLU A 46 8.98 -4.28 -13.72
CA GLU A 46 9.98 -5.23 -14.20
C GLU A 46 9.55 -6.69 -13.97
N ILE A 47 9.01 -7.02 -12.79
CA ILE A 47 8.65 -8.41 -12.45
C ILE A 47 7.23 -8.80 -12.90
N GLY A 48 6.31 -7.83 -12.97
CA GLY A 48 4.90 -8.03 -13.26
C GLY A 48 4.15 -8.83 -12.19
N PHE A 49 2.93 -9.26 -12.51
CA PHE A 49 2.19 -10.18 -11.64
C PHE A 49 2.69 -11.63 -11.80
N PRO A 50 2.61 -12.46 -10.76
CA PRO A 50 2.92 -13.88 -10.90
C PRO A 50 1.88 -14.58 -11.79
N ASP A 51 2.29 -15.68 -12.42
CA ASP A 51 1.40 -16.56 -13.16
C ASP A 51 1.38 -17.96 -12.53
N ARG A 52 0.62 -18.90 -13.11
CA ARG A 52 0.48 -20.27 -12.57
C ARG A 52 1.77 -21.10 -12.64
N LYS A 53 2.82 -20.62 -13.30
CA LYS A 53 4.14 -21.25 -13.35
C LYS A 53 5.00 -20.85 -12.16
N ASP A 54 4.64 -19.77 -11.46
CA ASP A 54 5.21 -19.43 -10.17
C ASP A 54 4.68 -20.44 -9.12
N GLU A 55 5.59 -21.11 -8.42
CA GLU A 55 5.25 -22.17 -7.46
C GLU A 55 4.36 -21.65 -6.32
N ASP A 56 4.55 -20.39 -5.89
CA ASP A 56 3.75 -19.76 -4.83
C ASP A 56 2.30 -19.46 -5.30
N TYR A 57 2.06 -19.45 -6.62
CA TYR A 57 0.77 -19.10 -7.23
C TYR A 57 0.15 -20.22 -8.07
N LYS A 58 0.72 -21.43 -8.04
CA LYS A 58 0.23 -22.62 -8.77
C LYS A 58 -1.25 -22.91 -8.52
N TYR A 59 -1.72 -22.66 -7.30
CA TYR A 59 -3.10 -22.88 -6.87
C TYR A 59 -3.94 -21.60 -6.78
N THR A 60 -3.36 -20.44 -7.10
CA THR A 60 -4.01 -19.13 -6.99
C THR A 60 -4.17 -18.51 -8.37
N ASN A 61 -5.38 -18.60 -8.95
CA ASN A 61 -5.64 -18.05 -10.28
C ASN A 61 -5.92 -16.53 -10.22
N LEU A 62 -4.98 -15.72 -10.69
CA LEU A 62 -5.09 -14.26 -10.71
C LEU A 62 -5.83 -13.68 -11.93
N THR A 63 -6.25 -14.51 -12.90
CA THR A 63 -6.81 -14.02 -14.18
C THR A 63 -7.98 -13.05 -13.99
N GLN A 64 -8.90 -13.37 -13.08
CA GLN A 64 -10.06 -12.52 -12.79
C GLN A 64 -9.62 -11.20 -12.15
N LEU A 65 -8.71 -11.24 -11.18
CA LEU A 65 -8.18 -10.05 -10.52
C LEU A 65 -7.55 -9.09 -11.53
N LEU A 66 -6.70 -9.61 -12.43
CA LEU A 66 -5.99 -8.80 -13.42
C LEU A 66 -6.91 -8.20 -14.50
N SER A 67 -8.07 -8.82 -14.73
CA SER A 67 -9.09 -8.27 -15.62
C SER A 67 -9.90 -7.12 -15.02
N VAL A 68 -9.88 -6.91 -13.70
CA VAL A 68 -10.63 -5.83 -13.05
C VAL A 68 -10.02 -4.47 -13.38
N PRO A 69 -10.80 -3.53 -13.95
CA PRO A 69 -10.33 -2.18 -14.24
C PRO A 69 -10.35 -1.33 -12.95
N PHE A 70 -9.41 -1.60 -12.04
CA PHE A 70 -9.26 -0.83 -10.81
C PHE A 70 -9.07 0.67 -11.08
N GLN A 71 -9.60 1.50 -10.19
CA GLN A 71 -9.55 2.96 -10.26
C GLN A 71 -9.15 3.52 -8.90
N THR A 72 -8.57 4.71 -8.88
CA THR A 72 -8.36 5.42 -7.61
C THR A 72 -9.70 5.91 -7.06
N LEU A 73 -10.01 5.57 -5.81
CA LEU A 73 -11.23 6.04 -5.16
C LEU A 73 -11.06 7.51 -4.71
N PRO A 74 -12.06 8.38 -4.91
CA PRO A 74 -12.09 9.68 -4.27
C PRO A 74 -12.29 9.53 -2.76
N THR A 75 -11.66 10.43 -2.01
CA THR A 75 -11.44 10.35 -0.56
C THR A 75 -12.70 10.32 0.31
N ASN A 76 -13.87 10.73 -0.21
CA ASN A 76 -15.00 11.17 0.63
C ASN A 76 -16.23 10.25 0.64
N ASN A 77 -16.23 9.09 -0.03
CA ASN A 77 -17.46 8.30 -0.22
C ASN A 77 -17.54 7.00 0.58
N ALA A 78 -16.71 6.81 1.60
CA ALA A 78 -16.73 5.58 2.35
C ALA A 78 -17.72 5.67 3.52
N GLN A 79 -18.89 5.06 3.36
CA GLN A 79 -19.77 4.72 4.49
C GLN A 79 -19.24 3.45 5.13
N SER A 80 -19.01 3.48 6.45
CA SER A 80 -18.52 2.31 7.19
C SER A 80 -19.63 1.26 7.28
N THR A 81 -19.38 0.07 6.74
CA THR A 81 -20.30 -1.07 6.75
C THR A 81 -19.88 -2.08 7.82
N GLY A 82 -20.32 -1.85 9.06
CA GLY A 82 -20.27 -2.83 10.15
C GLY A 82 -19.00 -2.81 11.01
N ASP A 83 -19.15 -3.18 12.28
CA ASP A 83 -18.04 -3.48 13.19
C ASP A 83 -17.56 -4.91 12.90
N VAL A 84 -16.29 -5.07 12.58
CA VAL A 84 -15.64 -6.39 12.51
C VAL A 84 -15.35 -6.79 13.95
N GLY A 85 -15.69 -8.03 14.32
CA GLY A 85 -15.72 -8.54 15.69
C GLY A 85 -14.63 -8.00 16.62
N ILE A 86 -15.05 -7.62 17.83
CA ILE A 86 -14.27 -6.82 18.76
C ILE A 86 -13.41 -7.71 19.66
N LEU A 87 -12.11 -7.43 19.73
CA LEU A 87 -11.28 -7.80 20.88
C LEU A 87 -11.63 -6.84 22.02
N GLU A 88 -12.07 -7.38 23.16
CA GLU A 88 -12.31 -6.60 24.37
C GLU A 88 -10.98 -6.01 24.90
N GLU A 89 -11.05 -4.84 25.56
CA GLU A 89 -9.90 -4.16 26.20
C GLU A 89 -8.68 -3.90 25.29
N SER A 90 -8.89 -3.30 24.11
CA SER A 90 -7.82 -2.95 23.17
C SER A 90 -7.98 -1.56 22.56
N HIS A 91 -6.84 -0.93 22.20
CA HIS A 91 -6.83 0.25 21.34
C HIS A 91 -7.14 -0.18 19.90
N LYS A 92 -8.16 0.44 19.30
CA LYS A 92 -8.65 0.09 17.96
C LYS A 92 -8.29 1.17 16.97
N ILE A 93 -7.63 0.80 15.88
CA ILE A 93 -7.28 1.72 14.79
C ILE A 93 -8.08 1.32 13.56
N TYR A 94 -8.95 2.21 13.11
CA TYR A 94 -9.83 1.98 11.97
C TYR A 94 -9.22 2.59 10.71
N PHE A 95 -9.04 1.78 9.68
CA PHE A 95 -8.70 2.22 8.34
C PHE A 95 -9.88 2.00 7.40
N LEU A 96 -10.28 3.05 6.70
CA LEU A 96 -11.37 3.02 5.73
C LEU A 96 -10.80 3.34 4.35
N ASN A 97 -10.81 2.36 3.45
CA ASN A 97 -10.18 2.46 2.12
C ASN A 97 -8.73 2.97 2.16
N GLY A 98 -7.95 2.46 3.12
CA GLY A 98 -6.53 2.82 3.29
C GLY A 98 -6.27 4.13 4.04
N LYS A 99 -7.31 4.81 4.54
CA LYS A 99 -7.15 6.05 5.34
C LYS A 99 -7.56 5.87 6.79
N LEU A 100 -6.78 6.44 7.70
CA LEU A 100 -7.12 6.47 9.12
C LEU A 100 -8.47 7.18 9.34
N ASN A 101 -9.36 6.52 10.07
CA ASN A 101 -10.60 7.10 10.58
C ASN A 101 -10.38 7.44 12.05
N GLU A 102 -9.96 8.67 12.32
CA GLU A 102 -9.64 9.13 13.67
C GLU A 102 -10.87 9.09 14.59
N THR A 103 -12.07 9.38 14.08
CA THR A 103 -13.28 9.46 14.90
C THR A 103 -13.77 8.11 15.40
N LYS A 104 -13.45 7.02 14.69
CA LYS A 104 -13.73 5.64 15.13
C LYS A 104 -12.56 5.01 15.88
N SER A 105 -11.36 5.57 15.77
CA SER A 105 -10.17 5.01 16.37
C SER A 105 -10.04 5.42 17.84
N ASP A 106 -9.56 4.49 18.67
CA ASP A 106 -9.09 4.80 20.01
C ASP A 106 -7.62 5.20 19.93
N LEU A 107 -7.40 6.52 19.82
CA LEU A 107 -6.09 7.16 19.81
C LEU A 107 -5.81 7.87 21.15
N GLY A 108 -6.50 7.45 22.22
CA GLY A 108 -6.49 8.08 23.53
C GLY A 108 -5.25 7.78 24.37
N GLN A 109 -5.43 7.46 25.66
CA GLN A 109 -4.31 7.20 26.57
C GLN A 109 -3.60 5.89 26.21
N LEU A 110 -2.41 6.01 25.64
CA LEU A 110 -1.53 4.89 25.34
C LEU A 110 -0.62 4.58 26.54
N PRO A 111 -0.16 3.32 26.69
CA PRO A 111 0.87 2.98 27.65
C PRO A 111 2.14 3.83 27.48
N ASP A 112 2.90 3.97 28.56
CA ASP A 112 4.20 4.67 28.51
C ASP A 112 5.08 4.08 27.40
N GLN A 113 5.77 4.97 26.66
CA GLN A 113 6.66 4.65 25.53
C GLN A 113 5.95 4.17 24.25
N VAL A 114 4.61 4.16 24.20
CA VAL A 114 3.86 3.86 22.97
C VAL A 114 3.37 5.15 22.33
N GLN A 115 3.62 5.29 21.02
CA GLN A 115 3.11 6.38 20.20
C GLN A 115 2.38 5.81 18.99
N ILE A 116 1.20 6.38 18.69
CA ILE A 116 0.45 6.11 17.46
C ILE A 116 0.36 7.43 16.70
N MET A 117 0.75 7.39 15.44
CA MET A 117 0.64 8.51 14.53
C MET A 117 0.55 8.01 13.09
N THR A 118 0.12 8.88 12.19
CA THR A 118 0.14 8.60 10.76
C THR A 118 1.57 8.63 10.21
N ILE A 119 1.80 7.94 9.09
CA ILE A 119 3.09 8.06 8.38
C ILE A 119 3.33 9.52 7.97
N GLU A 120 2.29 10.26 7.57
CA GLU A 120 2.41 11.69 7.23
C GLU A 120 2.96 12.53 8.39
N GLN A 121 2.49 12.30 9.61
CA GLN A 121 3.01 12.94 10.82
C GLN A 121 4.45 12.49 11.12
N ALA A 122 4.73 11.19 11.03
CA ALA A 122 6.07 10.64 11.26
C ALA A 122 7.11 11.23 10.30
N LEU A 123 6.73 11.53 9.06
CA LEU A 123 7.63 12.13 8.05
C LEU A 123 8.04 13.58 8.37
N GLN A 124 7.39 14.24 9.33
CA GLN A 124 7.80 15.58 9.79
C GLN A 124 8.97 15.55 10.79
N ASP A 125 9.31 14.37 11.32
CA ASP A 125 10.46 14.16 12.20
C ASP A 125 11.55 13.37 11.45
N ALA A 126 12.79 13.87 11.46
CA ALA A 126 13.87 13.28 10.67
C ALA A 126 14.24 11.85 11.11
N PHE A 127 14.17 11.55 12.41
CA PHE A 127 14.48 10.22 12.93
C PHE A 127 13.37 9.22 12.58
N LEU A 128 12.10 9.61 12.75
CA LEU A 128 10.97 8.77 12.40
C LEU A 128 10.85 8.57 10.88
N ALA A 129 11.11 9.60 10.08
CA ALA A 129 11.13 9.50 8.62
C ALA A 129 12.14 8.45 8.13
N GLU A 130 13.33 8.43 8.73
CA GLU A 130 14.36 7.44 8.44
C GLU A 130 13.92 6.02 8.82
N LYS A 131 13.26 5.86 9.99
CA LYS A 131 12.74 4.57 10.44
C LYS A 131 11.62 4.03 9.54
N VAL A 132 10.74 4.91 9.06
CA VAL A 132 9.70 4.54 8.08
C VAL A 132 10.36 4.07 6.78
N ALA A 133 11.35 4.81 6.27
CA ALA A 133 12.05 4.46 5.05
C ALA A 133 12.78 3.11 5.17
N GLU A 134 13.51 2.88 6.26
CA GLU A 134 14.17 1.59 6.56
C GLU A 134 13.18 0.42 6.58
N THR A 135 12.04 0.61 7.27
CA THR A 135 11.00 -0.43 7.37
C THR A 135 10.43 -0.80 6.00
N LEU A 136 10.08 0.18 5.18
CA LEU A 136 9.54 -0.07 3.84
C LEU A 136 10.58 -0.71 2.92
N GLN A 137 11.85 -0.29 3.04
CA GLN A 137 12.93 -0.88 2.27
C GLN A 137 13.07 -2.38 2.60
N ASN A 138 13.13 -2.73 3.88
CA ASN A 138 13.25 -4.12 4.33
C ASN A 138 12.06 -4.97 3.84
N ILE A 139 10.82 -4.45 3.95
CA ILE A 139 9.62 -5.12 3.43
C ILE A 139 9.75 -5.40 1.93
N SER A 140 10.22 -4.41 1.16
CA SER A 140 10.34 -4.52 -0.30
C SER A 140 11.49 -5.41 -0.78
N GLU A 141 12.48 -5.70 0.08
CA GLU A 141 13.69 -6.46 -0.26
C GLU A 141 13.65 -7.91 0.25
N GLU A 142 13.03 -8.19 1.40
CA GLU A 142 12.98 -9.54 1.99
C GLU A 142 11.87 -10.43 1.41
N LYS A 143 10.72 -9.85 1.04
CA LYS A 143 9.57 -10.56 0.46
C LYS A 143 9.15 -9.90 -0.85
N VAL A 144 10.05 -9.96 -1.83
CA VAL A 144 9.81 -9.39 -3.16
C VAL A 144 8.68 -10.15 -3.84
N SER A 145 7.47 -9.59 -3.80
CA SER A 145 6.32 -10.04 -4.55
C SER A 145 5.65 -8.86 -5.22
N ALA A 146 4.93 -9.10 -6.31
CA ALA A 146 4.17 -8.06 -7.01
C ALA A 146 3.26 -7.27 -6.05
N PHE A 147 2.59 -7.96 -5.13
CA PHE A 147 1.66 -7.36 -4.17
C PHE A 147 2.37 -6.56 -3.07
N THR A 148 3.52 -7.03 -2.60
CA THR A 148 4.36 -6.28 -1.66
C THR A 148 4.81 -4.96 -2.28
N LEU A 149 5.33 -5.01 -3.51
CA LEU A 149 5.83 -3.84 -4.23
C LEU A 149 4.72 -2.84 -4.53
N LEU A 150 3.53 -3.31 -4.94
CA LEU A 150 2.35 -2.45 -5.09
C LEU A 150 1.93 -1.82 -3.76
N SER A 151 1.95 -2.57 -2.66
CA SER A 151 1.59 -2.04 -1.33
C SER A 151 2.56 -0.94 -0.90
N VAL A 152 3.86 -1.12 -1.11
CA VAL A 152 4.88 -0.09 -0.82
C VAL A 152 4.73 1.13 -1.74
N ALA A 153 4.50 0.92 -3.03
CA ALA A 153 4.30 2.02 -3.98
C ALA A 153 3.10 2.91 -3.58
N PHE A 154 1.97 2.31 -3.20
CA PHE A 154 0.73 3.00 -2.87
C PHE A 154 0.49 3.27 -1.38
N ALA A 155 1.48 3.01 -0.50
CA ALA A 155 1.39 3.21 0.95
C ALA A 155 1.02 4.65 1.39
#